data_AF-A0AA41R376-F1
#
_entry.id   AF-A0AA41R376-F1
#
_cell.length_a   1.000
_cell.length_b   1.000
_cell.length_c   1.000
_cell.angle_alpha   90.00
_cell.angle_beta   90.00
_cell.angle_gamma   90.00
#
_symmetry.space_group_name_H-M   'P 1'
#
loop_
_entity.id
_entity.type
_entity.pdbx_description
1 polymer ?
#
loop_
_entity_poly.entity_id
_entity_poly.type
_entity_poly.pdbx_seq_one_letter_code
_entity_poly.pdbx_strand_id
1 'polypeptide(L)' 'MRFPIDTSPRFDDRFHSVTDGDRLDLLAHRYLGEAKLWWLICDYNDIFFPLELTPGMLLRIPSMDHVSMHILD' A
#
# COMPACT_ATOMS: atom_id res chain seq x y z
N MET A 1 -19.63 -2.97 2.00
CA MET A 1 -18.83 -1.88 2.59
C MET A 1 -17.58 -2.51 3.18
N ARG A 2 -16.40 -1.98 2.92
CA ARG A 2 -15.18 -2.37 3.64
C ARG A 2 -15.22 -1.72 5.02
N PHE A 3 -14.79 -2.44 6.05
CA PHE A 3 -14.55 -1.83 7.35
C PHE A 3 -13.32 -0.94 7.25
N PRO A 4 -13.28 0.20 7.96
CA PRO A 4 -12.06 0.97 8.11
C PRO A 4 -10.95 0.07 8.65
N ILE A 5 -9.81 0.03 7.96
CA ILE A 5 -8.63 -0.67 8.43
C ILE A 5 -7.80 0.26 9.32
N ASP A 6 -7.10 -0.30 10.31
CA ASP A 6 -6.12 0.46 11.08
C ASP A 6 -4.89 0.73 10.22
N THR A 7 -4.71 1.98 9.81
CA THR A 7 -3.54 2.45 9.06
C THR A 7 -2.54 3.20 9.94
N SER A 8 -2.58 3.01 11.26
CA SER A 8 -1.63 3.65 12.18
C SER A 8 -0.20 3.28 11.81
N PRO A 9 0.77 4.23 11.81
CA PRO A 9 2.16 3.94 11.48
C PRO A 9 2.75 2.83 12.36
N ARG A 10 3.50 1.91 11.74
CA ARG A 10 4.20 0.83 12.43
C ARG A 10 5.68 0.86 12.12
N PHE A 11 6.48 0.25 13.00
CA PHE A 11 7.94 0.25 12.88
C PHE A 11 8.45 -0.58 11.69
N ASP A 12 7.62 -1.49 11.18
CA ASP A 12 7.90 -2.40 10.08
C ASP A 12 7.30 -1.92 8.74
N ASP A 13 6.71 -0.72 8.71
CA ASP A 13 6.31 -0.06 7.48
C ASP A 13 7.54 0.22 6.59
N ARG A 14 7.37 0.05 5.28
CA ARG A 14 8.37 0.37 4.27
C ARG A 14 7.99 1.64 3.54
N PHE A 15 8.98 2.35 3.03
CA PHE A 15 8.78 3.55 2.24
C PHE A 15 9.31 3.34 0.82
N HIS A 16 8.52 3.76 -0.17
CA HIS A 16 8.86 3.67 -1.58
C HIS A 16 8.69 5.04 -2.24
N SER A 17 9.75 5.54 -2.87
CA SER A 17 9.68 6.75 -3.68
C SER A 17 9.22 6.37 -5.09
N VAL A 18 8.06 6.89 -5.50
CA VAL A 18 7.44 6.62 -6.79
C VAL A 18 8.36 7.09 -7.91
N THR A 19 8.51 6.24 -8.92
CA THR A 19 9.26 6.50 -10.15
C THR A 19 8.35 6.40 -11.38
N ASP A 20 8.84 6.84 -12.53
CA ASP A 20 8.08 6.72 -13.77
C ASP A 20 7.81 5.24 -14.10
N GLY A 21 6.55 4.92 -14.44
CA GLY A 21 6.09 3.56 -14.71
C GLY A 21 5.66 2.75 -13.48
N ASP A 22 5.77 3.27 -12.26
CA ASP A 22 5.21 2.60 -11.09
C ASP A 22 3.68 2.55 -11.14
N ARG A 23 3.15 1.41 -10.70
CA ARG A 23 1.71 1.18 -10.56
C ARG A 23 1.42 0.47 -9.25
N LEU A 24 0.31 0.81 -8.59
CA LEU A 24 -0.01 0.26 -7.27
C LEU A 24 -0.17 -1.28 -7.26
N ASP A 25 -0.65 -1.88 -8.34
CA ASP A 25 -0.73 -3.34 -8.50
C ASP A 25 0.65 -3.99 -8.57
N LEU A 26 1.59 -3.38 -9.29
CA LEU A 26 2.98 -3.85 -9.37
C LEU A 26 3.70 -3.67 -8.03
N LEU A 27 3.48 -2.54 -7.34
CA LEU A 27 4.03 -2.30 -6.01
C LEU A 27 3.44 -3.26 -4.98
N ALA A 28 2.13 -3.52 -5.00
CA ALA A 28 1.51 -4.50 -4.12
C ALA A 28 2.05 -5.91 -4.36
N HIS A 29 2.22 -6.33 -5.62
CA HIS A 29 2.86 -7.62 -5.90
C HIS A 29 4.30 -7.67 -5.37
N ARG A 30 5.08 -6.59 -5.55
CA ARG A 30 6.48 -6.50 -5.08
C ARG A 30 6.61 -6.56 -3.56
N TYR A 31 5.76 -5.84 -2.83
CA TYR A 31 5.92 -5.64 -1.39
C TYR A 31 5.01 -6.53 -0.53
N LEU A 32 3.82 -6.85 -1.03
CA LEU A 32 2.78 -7.62 -0.35
C LEU A 32 2.54 -9.00 -0.99
N GLY A 33 3.30 -9.36 -2.03
CA GLY A 33 3.21 -10.64 -2.72
C GLY A 33 2.02 -10.77 -3.70
N GLU A 34 0.97 -9.98 -3.54
CA GLU A 34 -0.25 -10.07 -4.34
C GLU A 34 -0.67 -8.74 -4.96
N ALA A 35 -0.83 -8.71 -6.29
CA ALA A 35 -1.27 -7.51 -7.00
C ALA A 35 -2.65 -7.00 -6.54
N LYS A 36 -3.55 -7.92 -6.13
CA LYS A 36 -4.89 -7.60 -5.66
C LYS A 36 -4.92 -6.77 -4.36
N LEU A 37 -3.78 -6.63 -3.69
CA LEU A 37 -3.61 -5.86 -2.44
C LEU A 37 -3.27 -4.38 -2.68
N TRP A 38 -3.30 -3.91 -3.94
CA TRP A 38 -3.06 -2.51 -4.31
C TRP A 38 -3.86 -1.50 -3.47
N TRP A 39 -5.07 -1.87 -3.05
CA TRP A 39 -5.95 -1.00 -2.27
C TRP A 39 -5.44 -0.73 -0.86
N LEU A 40 -4.61 -1.61 -0.28
CA LEU A 40 -3.98 -1.35 1.02
C LEU A 40 -3.01 -0.18 0.92
N ILE A 41 -2.27 -0.11 -0.18
CA ILE A 41 -1.35 1.01 -0.44
C ILE A 41 -2.16 2.31 -0.61
N CYS A 42 -3.34 2.25 -1.23
CA CYS A 42 -4.25 3.42 -1.28
C CYS A 42 -4.65 3.90 0.12
N ASP A 43 -5.20 3.01 0.94
CA ASP A 43 -5.71 3.34 2.27
C ASP A 43 -4.59 3.86 3.19
N TYR A 44 -3.36 3.35 3.06
CA TYR A 44 -2.21 3.80 3.86
C TYR A 44 -1.68 5.19 3.50
N ASN A 45 -2.04 5.72 2.33
CA ASN A 45 -1.49 6.96 1.77
C ASN A 45 -2.58 7.98 1.39
N ASP A 46 -3.84 7.75 1.81
CA ASP A 46 -4.99 8.59 1.48
C ASP A 46 -5.16 8.81 -0.04
N ILE A 47 -4.79 7.81 -0.86
CA ILE A 47 -4.91 7.88 -2.33
C ILE A 47 -6.31 7.39 -2.73
N PHE A 48 -7.11 8.29 -3.28
CA PHE A 48 -8.48 7.97 -3.68
C PHE A 48 -8.53 7.28 -5.05
N PHE A 49 -7.69 7.72 -6.00
CA PHE A 49 -7.62 7.10 -7.33
C PHE A 49 -6.26 6.43 -7.57
N PRO A 50 -6.22 5.13 -7.91
CA PRO A 50 -4.96 4.39 -8.13
C PRO A 50 -4.01 4.97 -9.19
N LEU A 51 -4.53 5.82 -10.07
CA LEU A 51 -3.79 6.45 -11.17
C LEU A 51 -3.16 7.80 -10.78
N GLU A 52 -3.30 8.24 -9.53
CA GLU A 52 -2.75 9.53 -9.03
C GLU A 52 -1.27 9.46 -8.63
N LEU A 53 -0.57 8.36 -8.94
CA LEU A 53 0.85 8.25 -8.64
C LEU A 53 1.66 9.27 -9.45
N THR A 54 2.36 10.13 -8.72
CA THR A 54 3.28 11.13 -9.28
C THR A 54 4.72 10.77 -8.89
N PRO A 55 5.66 10.72 -9.85
CA PRO A 55 7.07 10.51 -9.53
C PRO A 55 7.58 11.47 -8.44
N GLY A 56 8.31 10.93 -7.47
CA GLY A 56 8.77 11.65 -6.29
C GLY A 56 7.85 11.56 -5.07
N MET A 57 6.59 11.10 -5.21
CA MET A 57 5.74 10.80 -4.06
C MET A 57 6.38 9.71 -3.18
N LEU A 58 6.24 9.85 -1.86
CA LEU A 58 6.69 8.83 -0.91
C LEU A 58 5.48 8.03 -0.43
N LEU A 59 5.43 6.76 -0.82
CA LEU A 59 4.40 5.83 -0.38
C LEU A 59 4.86 5.07 0.87
N ARG A 60 4.00 5.03 1.88
CA ARG A 60 4.08 4.12 3.02
C ARG A 60 3.40 2.79 2.65
N ILE A 61 4.10 1.70 2.87
CA ILE A 61 3.66 0.35 2.51
C ILE A 61 3.72 -0.51 3.78
N PRO A 62 2.60 -1.10 4.23
CA PRO A 62 2.60 -1.96 5.40
C PRO A 62 3.43 -3.23 5.19
N SER A 63 3.85 -3.85 6.29
CA SER A 63 4.43 -5.19 6.22
C SER A 63 3.37 -6.23 5.86
N MET A 64 3.76 -7.26 5.11
CA MET A 64 2.84 -8.34 4.77
C MET A 64 2.41 -9.15 6.00
N ASP A 65 3.29 -9.26 7.01
CA ASP A 65 2.97 -9.93 8.28
C ASP A 65 1.84 -9.20 9.01
N HIS A 66 1.91 -7.87 9.10
CA HIS A 66 0.84 -7.07 9.71
C HIS A 66 -0.48 -7.20 8.94
N VAL A 67 -0.43 -7.09 7.61
CA VAL A 67 -1.59 -7.23 6.74
C VAL A 67 -2.26 -8.60 6.93
N SER A 68 -1.47 -9.66 6.99
CA SER A 68 -1.97 -11.03 7.10
C SER A 68 -2.56 -11.34 8.47
N MET A 69 -2.01 -10.78 9.55
CA MET A 69 -2.45 -11.07 10.93
C MET A 69 -3.64 -10.22 11.41
N HIS A 70 -3.95 -9.13 10.72
CA HIS A 70 -4.89 -8.12 11.25
C HIS A 70 -5.87 -7.55 10.24
N ILE A 71 -5.60 -7.65 8.93
CA ILE A 71 -6.41 -6.97 7.91
C ILE A 71 -7.11 -7.95 6.97
N LEU A 72 -6.48 -9.07 6.62
CA LEU A 72 -7.04 -10.04 5.66
C LEU A 72 -7.85 -11.18 6.29
N ASP A 73 -8.01 -11.18 7.62
CA ASP A 73 -8.82 -12.16 8.36
C ASP A 73 -10.35 -11.96 8.21
#